data_AF-A0A7D9D566-F1
#
_entry.id   AF-A0A7D9D566-F1
#
_cell.length_a   1.000
_cell.length_b   1.000
_cell.length_c   1.000
_cell.angle_alpha   90.00
_cell.angle_beta   90.00
_cell.angle_gamma   90.00
#
_symmetry.space_group_name_H-M   'P 1'
#
loop_
_entity.id
_entity.type
_entity.pdbx_description
1 polymer ?
#
loop_
_entity_poly.entity_id
_entity_poly.type
_entity_poly.pdbx_seq_one_letter_code
_entity_poly.pdbx_strand_id
1 'polypeptide(L)'
;MEKLFRNQELNVSIRTIRKGDEILFHAKDVAESLGYTNTKKAIRDNVWNINKTMVREIPRVPSQFPLEKYHPQTILLYEPGLYQLLFNSRLPTAEAFQDWVLSEVLPSIRKTGSYNLPDRRSLRYNQIILLNETDLHNAIVSYIRDNYPEAVIVPGLGEYQDTVSRRCDAWKKGYKGGQPDLIIENPMGKYKGFAIEFKSPKGTGVISENQDIWFRKLRGIGYMTMVSDDLVKTCIRINEYFSLKKTVRKTIVKNAVCDVKTYRPRFNPGKF
;
A
#
# COMPACT_ATOMS: atom_id res chain seq x y z
N MET A 1 3.07 29.40 5.68
CA MET A 1 2.42 29.18 4.36
C MET A 1 1.06 28.55 4.58
N GLU A 2 0.01 29.07 3.93
CA GLU A 2 -1.33 28.48 3.99
C GLU A 2 -1.40 27.19 3.17
N LYS A 3 -2.11 26.19 3.69
CA LYS A 3 -2.43 24.96 2.97
C LYS A 3 -3.90 24.60 3.17
N LEU A 4 -4.51 24.06 2.12
CA LEU A 4 -5.80 23.39 2.24
C LEU A 4 -5.54 21.95 2.62
N PHE A 5 -6.05 21.53 3.78
CA PHE A 5 -6.22 20.12 4.06
C PHE A 5 -7.45 19.65 3.31
N ARG A 6 -7.30 18.65 2.42
CA ARG A 6 -8.39 18.07 1.65
C ARG A 6 -8.49 16.59 1.97
N ASN A 7 -9.66 16.15 2.39
CA ASN A 7 -10.01 14.74 2.44
C ASN A 7 -11.00 14.45 1.32
N GLN A 8 -10.58 13.66 0.32
CA GLN A 8 -11.37 13.35 -0.87
C GLN A 8 -12.54 12.41 -0.57
N GLU A 9 -12.40 11.51 0.41
CA GLU A 9 -13.44 10.55 0.80
C GLU A 9 -14.59 11.25 1.53
N LEU A 10 -14.27 12.26 2.35
CA LEU A 10 -15.26 13.06 3.08
C LEU A 10 -15.72 14.31 2.31
N ASN A 11 -15.10 14.61 1.16
CA ASN A 11 -15.30 15.83 0.38
C ASN A 11 -15.21 17.13 1.22
N VAL A 12 -14.28 17.16 2.18
CA VAL A 12 -14.08 18.30 3.09
C VAL A 12 -12.78 19.02 2.78
N SER A 13 -12.82 20.34 2.87
CA SER A 13 -11.63 21.18 2.78
C SER A 13 -11.53 22.07 4.01
N ILE A 14 -10.44 21.92 4.76
CA ILE A 14 -10.15 22.70 5.96
C ILE A 14 -8.97 23.61 5.65
N ARG A 15 -9.16 24.92 5.83
CA ARG A 15 -8.06 25.88 5.73
C ARG A 15 -7.14 25.73 6.93
N THR A 16 -5.83 25.65 6.67
CA THR A 16 -4.80 25.54 7.71
C THR A 16 -3.69 26.55 7.53
N ILE A 17 -3.09 26.93 8.64
CA ILE A 17 -1.98 27.86 8.73
C ILE A 17 -0.82 27.12 9.42
N ARG A 18 0.31 26.94 8.73
CA ARG A 18 1.48 26.23 9.27
C ARG A 18 2.59 27.17 9.71
N LYS A 19 3.07 27.00 10.95
CA LYS A 19 4.19 27.71 11.60
C LYS A 19 5.23 26.69 12.09
N GLY A 20 6.29 26.44 11.32
CA GLY A 20 7.23 25.36 11.64
C GLY A 20 6.51 24.01 11.70
N ASP A 21 6.49 23.42 12.89
CA ASP A 21 5.80 22.17 13.20
C ASP A 21 4.38 22.36 13.74
N GLU A 22 4.00 23.58 14.12
CA GLU A 22 2.65 23.88 14.58
C GLU A 22 1.70 24.10 13.39
N ILE A 23 0.49 23.53 13.51
CA ILE A 23 -0.60 23.71 12.54
C ILE A 23 -1.80 24.31 13.28
N LEU A 24 -2.33 25.38 12.70
CA LEU A 24 -3.59 26.01 13.12
C LEU A 24 -4.69 25.70 12.10
N PHE A 25 -5.87 25.33 12.58
CA PHE A 25 -7.02 24.94 11.77
C PHE A 25 -8.11 26.01 11.81
N HIS A 26 -8.70 26.34 10.67
CA HIS A 26 -9.84 27.26 10.63
C HIS A 26 -11.06 26.63 11.31
N ALA A 27 -11.43 27.16 12.49
CA ALA A 27 -12.36 26.47 13.40
C ALA A 27 -13.75 26.26 12.78
N LYS A 28 -14.22 27.24 11.98
CA LYS A 28 -15.50 27.15 11.28
C LYS A 28 -15.51 26.01 10.26
N ASP A 29 -14.43 25.82 9.51
CA ASP A 29 -14.33 24.79 8.47
C ASP A 29 -14.37 23.40 9.12
N VAL A 30 -13.67 23.24 10.24
CA VAL A 30 -13.71 22.00 11.03
C VAL A 30 -15.13 21.71 11.52
N ALA A 31 -15.80 22.68 12.14
CA ALA A 31 -17.15 22.48 12.65
C ALA A 31 -18.17 22.18 11.53
N GLU A 32 -18.08 22.87 10.39
CA GLU A 32 -18.89 22.59 9.19
C GLU A 32 -18.61 21.18 8.65
N SER A 33 -17.34 20.76 8.61
CA SER A 33 -16.96 19.42 8.13
C SER A 33 -17.54 18.28 8.97
N LEU A 34 -17.79 18.53 10.27
CA LEU A 34 -18.45 17.56 11.14
C LEU A 34 -19.98 17.56 10.98
N GLY A 35 -20.56 18.59 10.36
CA GLY A 35 -22.01 18.75 10.18
C GLY A 35 -22.68 19.69 11.18
N TYR A 36 -21.93 20.52 11.92
CA TYR A 36 -22.54 21.49 12.83
C TYR A 36 -23.20 22.64 12.07
N THR A 37 -24.50 22.84 12.30
CA THR A 37 -25.24 24.01 11.79
C THR A 37 -24.85 25.30 12.51
N ASN A 38 -24.66 25.24 13.83
CA ASN A 38 -24.19 26.36 14.65
C ASN A 38 -22.74 26.17 15.07
N THR A 39 -21.83 26.47 14.15
CA THR A 39 -20.38 26.33 14.35
C THR A 39 -19.85 27.13 15.54
N LYS A 40 -20.31 28.37 15.73
CA LYS A 40 -19.88 29.24 16.83
C LYS A 40 -20.19 28.61 18.19
N LYS A 41 -21.41 28.09 18.37
CA LYS A 41 -21.80 27.39 19.60
C LYS A 41 -20.97 26.13 19.79
N ALA A 42 -20.79 25.32 18.75
CA ALA A 42 -20.00 24.10 18.82
C ALA A 42 -18.56 24.37 19.28
N ILE A 43 -17.89 25.37 18.70
CA ILE A 43 -16.52 25.75 19.05
C ILE A 43 -16.44 26.33 20.48
N ARG A 44 -17.46 27.08 20.90
CA ARG A 44 -17.52 27.64 22.26
C ARG A 44 -17.66 26.55 23.31
N ASP A 45 -18.60 25.63 23.10
CA ASP A 45 -19.01 24.66 24.11
C ASP A 45 -18.03 23.46 24.17
N ASN A 46 -17.40 23.10 23.05
CA ASN A 46 -16.59 21.87 22.95
C ASN A 46 -15.07 22.07 22.95
N VAL A 47 -14.57 23.31 22.92
CA VAL A 47 -13.13 23.60 22.84
C VAL A 47 -12.70 24.59 23.92
N TRP A 48 -11.69 24.21 24.71
CA TRP A 48 -11.15 25.07 25.76
C TRP A 48 -10.45 26.30 25.19
N ASN A 49 -10.47 27.41 25.94
CA ASN A 49 -9.89 28.68 25.48
C ASN A 49 -8.39 28.59 25.22
N ILE A 50 -7.65 27.75 25.97
CA ILE A 50 -6.22 27.54 25.73
C ILE A 50 -5.92 26.87 24.37
N ASN A 51 -6.89 26.16 23.81
CA ASN A 51 -6.75 25.39 22.57
C ASN A 51 -7.31 26.11 21.33
N LYS A 52 -7.65 27.39 21.46
CA LYS A 52 -8.09 28.23 20.34
C LYS A 52 -7.55 29.65 20.46
N THR A 53 -7.40 30.33 19.34
CA THR A 53 -6.94 31.73 19.28
C THR A 53 -7.68 32.49 18.19
N MET A 54 -7.65 33.82 18.24
CA MET A 54 -8.14 34.68 17.16
C MET A 54 -7.00 35.14 16.26
N VAL A 55 -7.28 35.40 14.98
CA VAL A 55 -6.29 35.96 14.03
C VAL A 55 -5.59 37.20 14.57
N ARG A 56 -6.31 38.10 15.27
CA ARG A 56 -5.74 39.31 15.87
C ARG A 56 -4.74 39.07 17.00
N GLU A 57 -4.76 37.89 17.62
CA GLU A 57 -3.89 37.51 18.73
C GLU A 57 -2.60 36.83 18.23
N ILE A 58 -2.53 36.50 16.94
CA ILE A 58 -1.34 35.91 16.33
C ILE A 58 -0.36 37.04 15.99
N PRO A 59 0.90 36.97 16.46
CA PRO A 59 1.92 37.94 16.10
C PRO A 59 2.08 38.04 14.58
N ARG A 60 1.95 39.26 14.03
CA ARG A 60 2.15 39.51 12.60
C ARG A 60 3.63 39.34 12.27
N VAL A 61 3.99 38.22 11.67
CA VAL A 61 5.33 37.99 11.12
C VAL A 61 5.24 38.23 9.60
N PRO A 62 5.84 39.30 9.04
CA PRO A 62 5.60 39.79 7.67
C PRO A 62 5.89 38.81 6.52
N SER A 63 6.45 37.63 6.80
CA SER A 63 6.96 36.71 5.77
C SER A 63 6.41 35.29 5.82
N GLN A 64 5.51 34.95 6.76
CA GLN A 64 5.14 33.53 6.97
C GLN A 64 3.65 33.21 6.84
N PHE A 65 2.76 34.20 6.94
CA PHE A 65 1.33 33.95 7.07
C PHE A 65 0.48 34.93 6.27
N PRO A 66 -0.42 34.47 5.39
CA PRO A 66 -1.44 35.32 4.78
C PRO A 66 -2.57 35.54 5.81
N LEU A 67 -2.28 36.24 6.91
CA LEU A 67 -3.29 36.56 7.93
C LEU A 67 -4.14 37.76 7.51
N GLU A 68 -3.68 38.60 6.57
CA GLU A 68 -4.39 39.83 6.19
C GLU A 68 -5.75 39.56 5.53
N LYS A 69 -5.93 38.39 4.92
CA LYS A 69 -7.22 37.94 4.37
C LYS A 69 -8.20 37.39 5.43
N TYR A 70 -7.67 37.16 6.63
CA TYR A 70 -8.34 36.83 7.88
C TYR A 70 -9.19 37.99 8.44
N HIS A 71 -10.50 37.80 8.69
CA HIS A 71 -11.18 38.71 9.61
C HIS A 71 -10.54 38.60 11.01
N PRO A 72 -10.24 39.70 11.74
CA PRO A 72 -9.49 39.67 13.00
C PRO A 72 -10.09 38.78 14.11
N GLN A 73 -11.41 38.57 14.08
CA GLN A 73 -12.15 37.71 15.03
C GLN A 73 -12.28 36.25 14.56
N THR A 74 -11.66 35.86 13.45
CA THR A 74 -11.67 34.48 12.98
C THR A 74 -10.99 33.59 14.00
N ILE A 75 -11.66 32.52 14.42
CA ILE A 75 -11.15 31.56 15.40
C ILE A 75 -10.33 30.49 14.68
N LEU A 76 -9.16 30.22 15.21
CA LEU A 76 -8.25 29.17 14.80
C LEU A 76 -8.09 28.18 15.96
N LEU A 77 -8.01 26.89 15.64
CA LEU A 77 -7.78 25.82 16.62
C LEU A 77 -6.33 25.38 16.56
N TYR A 78 -5.73 25.21 17.73
CA TYR A 78 -4.56 24.34 17.86
C TYR A 78 -5.01 22.88 17.72
N GLU A 79 -4.06 22.00 17.44
CA GLU A 79 -4.34 20.58 17.26
C GLU A 79 -5.08 19.93 18.46
N PRO A 80 -4.76 20.22 19.74
CA PRO A 80 -5.58 19.73 20.85
C PRO A 80 -7.03 20.21 20.79
N GLY A 81 -7.28 21.42 20.27
CA GLY A 81 -8.62 21.97 20.12
C GLY A 81 -9.42 21.31 18.99
N LEU A 82 -8.73 20.90 17.92
CA LEU A 82 -9.31 20.05 16.87
C LEU A 82 -9.78 18.72 17.48
N TYR A 83 -8.93 18.04 18.24
CA TYR A 83 -9.29 16.77 18.88
C TYR A 83 -10.41 16.94 19.89
N GLN A 84 -10.43 18.00 20.71
CA GLN A 84 -11.54 18.27 21.61
C GLN A 84 -12.88 18.42 20.88
N LEU A 85 -12.90 19.14 19.77
CA LEU A 85 -14.11 19.30 18.97
C LEU A 85 -14.58 17.96 18.38
N LEU A 86 -13.64 17.11 17.94
CA LEU A 86 -13.93 15.77 17.42
C LEU A 86 -14.48 14.83 18.50
N PHE A 87 -13.83 14.75 19.66
CA PHE A 87 -14.20 13.80 20.74
C PHE A 87 -15.45 14.22 21.53
N ASN A 88 -15.75 15.51 21.61
CA ASN A 88 -16.97 15.99 22.29
C ASN A 88 -18.21 15.98 21.37
N SER A 89 -18.02 15.75 20.07
CA SER A 89 -19.10 15.74 19.09
C SER A 89 -19.84 14.39 19.08
N ARG A 90 -21.16 14.44 18.90
CA ARG A 90 -22.04 13.27 18.71
C ARG A 90 -22.57 13.16 17.28
N LEU A 91 -21.93 13.87 16.34
CA LEU A 91 -22.31 13.80 14.93
C LEU A 91 -21.69 12.54 14.30
N PRO A 92 -22.37 11.89 13.33
CA PRO A 92 -21.88 10.63 12.75
C PRO A 92 -20.45 10.70 12.21
N THR A 93 -20.07 11.82 11.58
CA THR A 93 -18.70 12.06 11.08
C THR A 93 -17.66 12.04 12.21
N ALA A 94 -18.02 12.55 13.38
CA ALA A 94 -17.14 12.54 14.55
C ALA A 94 -17.10 11.17 15.22
N GLU A 95 -18.23 10.46 15.29
CA GLU A 95 -18.29 9.10 15.84
C GLU A 95 -17.42 8.13 15.04
N ALA A 96 -17.44 8.20 13.71
CA ALA A 96 -16.57 7.39 12.86
C ALA A 96 -15.07 7.64 13.13
N PHE A 97 -14.70 8.90 13.34
CA PHE A 97 -13.32 9.24 13.72
C PHE A 97 -12.98 8.72 15.12
N GLN A 98 -13.87 8.90 16.10
CA GLN A 98 -13.67 8.42 17.46
C GLN A 98 -13.52 6.90 17.50
N ASP A 99 -14.39 6.17 16.80
CA ASP A 99 -14.34 4.71 16.72
C ASP A 99 -13.00 4.24 16.15
N TRP A 100 -12.55 4.80 15.03
CA TRP A 100 -11.25 4.50 14.45
C TRP A 100 -10.09 4.79 15.43
N VAL A 101 -10.10 5.95 16.07
CA VAL A 101 -9.03 6.30 17.02
C VAL A 101 -9.03 5.37 18.25
N LEU A 102 -10.20 5.06 18.80
CA LEU A 102 -10.35 4.28 20.03
C LEU A 102 -10.15 2.78 19.82
N SER A 103 -10.56 2.24 18.66
CA SER A 103 -10.48 0.81 18.37
C SER A 103 -9.17 0.41 17.68
N GLU A 104 -8.56 1.30 16.90
CA GLU A 104 -7.39 1.00 16.09
C GLU A 104 -6.15 1.79 16.55
N VAL A 105 -6.21 3.12 16.50
CA VAL A 105 -5.02 3.99 16.68
C VAL A 105 -4.45 3.87 18.08
N LEU A 106 -5.23 4.20 19.11
CA LEU A 106 -4.77 4.20 20.50
C LEU A 106 -4.40 2.79 20.98
N PRO A 107 -5.15 1.72 20.68
CA PRO A 107 -4.74 0.36 21.01
C PRO A 107 -3.42 -0.03 20.34
N SER A 108 -3.18 0.39 19.10
CA SER A 108 -1.92 0.14 18.39
C SER A 108 -0.74 0.85 19.06
N ILE A 109 -0.89 2.15 19.37
CA ILE A 109 0.13 2.92 20.11
C ILE A 109 0.41 2.28 21.48
N ARG A 110 -0.63 1.93 22.24
CA ARG A 110 -0.47 1.31 23.56
C ARG A 110 0.30 -0.01 23.48
N LYS A 111 0.03 -0.83 22.45
CA LYS A 111 0.64 -2.15 22.29
C LYS A 111 2.07 -2.08 21.74
N THR A 112 2.34 -1.15 20.84
CA THR A 112 3.56 -1.17 20.01
C THR A 112 4.45 0.06 20.18
N GLY A 113 3.99 1.09 20.90
CA GLY A 113 4.66 2.38 21.03
C GLY A 113 4.52 3.31 19.82
N SER A 114 3.81 2.90 18.76
CA SER A 114 3.62 3.71 17.56
C SER A 114 2.29 3.42 16.86
N TYR A 115 1.83 4.35 16.01
CA TYR A 115 0.78 4.06 15.03
C TYR A 115 1.38 4.28 13.64
N ASN A 116 1.47 3.21 12.88
CA ASN A 116 1.89 3.29 11.49
C ASN A 116 0.61 3.39 10.66
N LEU A 117 0.37 4.55 10.04
CA LEU A 117 -0.58 4.60 8.95
C LEU A 117 -0.16 3.52 7.96
N PRO A 118 -1.09 2.68 7.48
CA PRO A 118 -0.78 1.81 6.37
C PRO A 118 -0.20 2.70 5.26
N ASP A 119 1.07 2.48 4.93
CA ASP A 119 1.75 3.15 3.82
C ASP A 119 0.75 3.24 2.66
N ARG A 120 0.68 4.35 1.93
CA ARG A 120 -0.18 4.42 0.74
C ARG A 120 0.20 3.33 -0.27
N ARG A 121 1.40 2.76 -0.13
CA ARG A 121 1.86 1.54 -0.81
C ARG A 121 1.32 0.25 -0.19
N SER A 122 1.10 0.17 1.13
CA SER A 122 0.44 -0.96 1.81
C SER A 122 -1.10 -0.90 1.74
N LEU A 123 -1.70 0.26 1.45
CA LEU A 123 -3.14 0.43 1.24
C LEU A 123 -3.68 -0.24 -0.04
N ARG A 124 -2.82 -0.70 -0.96
CA ARG A 124 -3.27 -1.59 -2.04
C ARG A 124 -3.63 -2.99 -1.56
N TYR A 125 -3.24 -3.39 -0.35
CA TYR A 125 -3.38 -4.77 0.11
C TYR A 125 -4.59 -4.96 1.04
N ASN A 126 -5.01 -3.92 1.77
CA ASN A 126 -6.17 -4.00 2.68
C ASN A 126 -7.52 -3.68 2.03
N GLN A 127 -7.54 -3.09 0.82
CA GLN A 127 -8.78 -2.80 0.07
C GLN A 127 -9.04 -3.76 -1.10
N ILE A 128 -8.11 -4.66 -1.43
CA ILE A 128 -8.47 -5.79 -2.30
C ILE A 128 -9.27 -6.73 -1.41
N ILE A 129 -10.59 -6.72 -1.58
CA ILE A 129 -11.37 -7.89 -1.22
C ILE A 129 -10.80 -9.00 -2.10
N LEU A 130 -9.93 -9.84 -1.54
CA LEU A 130 -9.37 -11.00 -2.25
C LEU A 130 -10.53 -11.99 -2.41
N LEU A 131 -11.30 -11.81 -3.47
CA LEU A 131 -12.46 -12.64 -3.75
C LEU A 131 -12.01 -13.98 -4.32
N ASN A 132 -10.91 -13.99 -5.07
CA ASN A 132 -10.42 -15.14 -5.82
C ASN A 132 -8.88 -15.16 -5.93
N GLU A 133 -8.39 -16.17 -6.63
CA GLU A 133 -6.97 -16.43 -6.88
C GLU A 133 -6.34 -15.37 -7.80
N THR A 134 -7.08 -14.89 -8.81
CA THR A 134 -6.68 -13.80 -9.72
C THR A 134 -6.30 -12.52 -8.97
N ASP A 135 -7.13 -12.12 -8.00
CA ASP A 135 -6.94 -10.88 -7.24
C ASP A 135 -5.65 -10.97 -6.41
N LEU A 136 -5.43 -12.12 -5.75
CA LEU A 136 -4.21 -12.40 -4.99
C LEU A 136 -2.99 -12.39 -5.89
N HIS A 137 -3.06 -13.04 -7.05
CA HIS A 137 -1.99 -13.06 -8.03
C HIS A 137 -1.62 -11.63 -8.46
N ASN A 138 -2.60 -10.83 -8.87
CA ASN A 138 -2.39 -9.47 -9.36
C ASN A 138 -1.78 -8.56 -8.27
N ALA A 139 -2.27 -8.68 -7.04
CA ALA A 139 -1.74 -7.94 -5.90
C ALA A 139 -0.26 -8.26 -5.65
N ILE A 140 0.09 -9.55 -5.66
CA ILE A 140 1.47 -10.00 -5.44
C ILE A 140 2.40 -9.60 -6.59
N VAL A 141 1.93 -9.68 -7.84
CA VAL A 141 2.72 -9.21 -8.98
C VAL A 141 2.97 -7.70 -8.89
N SER A 142 1.97 -6.90 -8.50
CA SER A 142 2.18 -5.47 -8.24
C SER A 142 3.21 -5.27 -7.12
N TYR A 143 3.08 -6.01 -6.02
CA TYR A 143 4.00 -5.95 -4.88
C TYR A 143 5.45 -6.16 -5.31
N ILE A 144 5.70 -7.22 -6.06
CA ILE A 144 7.04 -7.58 -6.52
C ILE A 144 7.58 -6.50 -7.44
N ARG A 145 6.80 -6.01 -8.41
CA ARG A 145 7.24 -4.96 -9.34
C ARG A 145 7.59 -3.66 -8.63
N ASP A 146 6.82 -3.30 -7.59
CA ASP A 146 7.01 -2.06 -6.86
C ASP A 146 8.23 -2.11 -5.92
N ASN A 147 8.50 -3.27 -5.30
CA ASN A 147 9.53 -3.41 -4.26
C ASN A 147 10.83 -4.10 -4.72
N TYR A 148 10.74 -4.92 -5.76
CA TYR A 148 11.84 -5.70 -6.34
C TYR A 148 11.80 -5.57 -7.89
N PRO A 149 12.03 -4.37 -8.44
CA PRO A 149 11.95 -4.13 -9.88
C PRO A 149 12.93 -4.97 -10.71
N GLU A 150 13.98 -5.52 -10.08
CA GLU A 150 14.94 -6.46 -10.66
C GLU A 150 14.47 -7.93 -10.67
N ALA A 151 13.31 -8.22 -10.08
CA ALA A 151 12.78 -9.57 -10.01
C ALA A 151 12.37 -10.06 -11.41
N VAL A 152 12.88 -11.23 -11.78
CA VAL A 152 12.50 -11.98 -12.97
C VAL A 152 11.34 -12.89 -12.58
N ILE A 153 10.12 -12.45 -12.89
CA ILE A 153 8.89 -13.20 -12.62
C ILE A 153 8.37 -13.91 -13.87
N VAL A 154 7.90 -15.15 -13.69
CA VAL A 154 7.30 -16.00 -14.73
C VAL A 154 5.91 -16.44 -14.26
N PRO A 155 4.83 -15.88 -14.81
CA PRO A 155 3.47 -16.28 -14.45
C PRO A 155 3.08 -17.60 -15.13
N GLY A 156 2.28 -18.40 -14.44
CA GLY A 156 1.59 -19.56 -15.00
C GLY A 156 0.45 -19.16 -15.95
N LEU A 157 0.04 -20.06 -16.83
CA LEU A 157 -1.07 -19.83 -17.77
C LEU A 157 -2.47 -19.98 -17.14
N GLY A 158 -2.58 -20.55 -15.94
CA GLY A 158 -3.78 -21.09 -15.30
C GLY A 158 -5.12 -20.58 -15.86
N GLU A 159 -5.49 -19.37 -15.49
CA GLU A 159 -6.81 -18.78 -15.77
C GLU A 159 -7.00 -18.31 -17.23
N TYR A 160 -5.92 -18.21 -18.01
CA TYR A 160 -5.98 -17.82 -19.42
C TYR A 160 -6.34 -18.98 -20.36
N GLN A 161 -6.56 -20.19 -19.84
CA GLN A 161 -6.93 -21.41 -20.58
C GLN A 161 -8.44 -21.71 -20.55
N ASP A 162 -9.26 -20.71 -20.80
CA ASP A 162 -10.72 -20.73 -20.75
C ASP A 162 -11.42 -21.66 -21.77
N THR A 163 -10.76 -22.01 -22.88
CA THR A 163 -11.34 -22.83 -23.95
C THR A 163 -10.55 -24.13 -24.18
N VAL A 164 -11.22 -25.15 -24.71
CA VAL A 164 -10.58 -26.42 -25.12
C VAL A 164 -9.46 -26.16 -26.12
N SER A 165 -9.70 -25.27 -27.09
CA SER A 165 -8.70 -24.89 -28.09
C SER A 165 -7.44 -24.29 -27.46
N ARG A 166 -7.59 -23.35 -26.53
CA ARG A 166 -6.46 -22.74 -25.79
C ARG A 166 -5.72 -23.76 -24.93
N ARG A 167 -6.42 -24.71 -24.30
CA ARG A 167 -5.79 -25.82 -23.56
C ARG A 167 -4.97 -26.73 -24.47
N CYS A 168 -5.51 -27.11 -25.63
CA CYS A 168 -4.79 -27.92 -26.61
C CYS A 168 -3.55 -27.21 -27.16
N ASP A 169 -3.66 -25.92 -27.48
CA ASP A 169 -2.54 -25.10 -27.95
C ASP A 169 -1.46 -24.92 -26.87
N ALA A 170 -1.86 -24.64 -25.62
CA ALA A 170 -0.94 -24.54 -24.49
C ALA A 170 -0.17 -25.86 -24.27
N TRP A 171 -0.85 -27.01 -24.32
CA TRP A 171 -0.19 -28.30 -24.21
C TRP A 171 0.85 -28.51 -25.32
N LYS A 172 0.51 -28.17 -26.57
CA LYS A 172 1.46 -28.23 -27.72
C LYS A 172 2.66 -27.32 -27.53
N LYS A 173 2.49 -26.20 -26.82
CA LYS A 173 3.55 -25.24 -26.45
C LYS A 173 4.34 -25.66 -25.20
N GLY A 174 4.04 -26.82 -24.63
CA GLY A 174 4.78 -27.41 -23.51
C GLY A 174 4.22 -27.08 -22.12
N TYR A 175 3.11 -26.35 -22.03
CA TYR A 175 2.45 -26.11 -20.76
C TYR A 175 1.85 -27.41 -20.20
N LYS A 176 2.00 -27.61 -18.90
CA LYS A 176 1.49 -28.79 -18.19
C LYS A 176 0.57 -28.35 -17.06
N GLY A 177 -0.46 -29.14 -16.79
CA GLY A 177 -1.33 -28.93 -15.65
C GLY A 177 -0.55 -28.92 -14.34
N GLY A 178 -0.97 -28.06 -13.41
CA GLY A 178 -0.35 -27.89 -12.09
C GLY A 178 0.94 -27.07 -12.06
N GLN A 179 1.29 -26.37 -13.15
CA GLN A 179 2.35 -25.36 -13.11
C GLN A 179 1.99 -24.30 -12.07
N PRO A 180 2.95 -23.85 -11.22
CA PRO A 180 2.69 -22.80 -10.24
C PRO A 180 2.19 -21.51 -10.88
N ASP A 181 1.36 -20.77 -10.15
CA ASP A 181 0.82 -19.49 -10.61
C ASP A 181 1.91 -18.43 -10.82
N LEU A 182 2.95 -18.44 -9.98
CA LEU A 182 4.05 -17.49 -10.09
C LEU A 182 5.39 -18.15 -9.75
N ILE A 183 6.40 -17.90 -10.57
CA ILE A 183 7.79 -18.27 -10.30
C ILE A 183 8.66 -17.01 -10.32
N ILE A 184 9.54 -16.89 -9.33
CA ILE A 184 10.61 -15.89 -9.26
C ILE A 184 11.93 -16.62 -9.55
N GLU A 185 12.60 -16.25 -10.62
CA GLU A 185 13.82 -16.92 -11.10
C GLU A 185 15.10 -16.39 -10.46
N ASN A 186 15.04 -15.31 -9.68
CA ASN A 186 16.22 -14.75 -9.01
C ASN A 186 16.72 -15.71 -7.93
N PRO A 187 17.93 -16.29 -8.03
CA PRO A 187 18.44 -17.19 -7.01
C PRO A 187 18.81 -16.43 -5.74
N MET A 188 18.24 -16.83 -4.59
CA MET A 188 18.52 -16.22 -3.29
C MET A 188 19.03 -17.27 -2.28
N GLY A 189 20.13 -16.95 -1.62
CA GLY A 189 20.79 -17.86 -0.68
C GLY A 189 21.10 -19.22 -1.30
N LYS A 190 20.50 -20.28 -0.71
CA LYS A 190 20.61 -21.67 -1.18
C LYS A 190 19.60 -22.05 -2.27
N TYR A 191 18.59 -21.23 -2.50
CA TYR A 191 17.50 -21.53 -3.41
C TYR A 191 17.79 -20.99 -4.81
N LYS A 192 17.45 -21.78 -5.83
CA LYS A 192 17.65 -21.40 -7.23
C LYS A 192 16.54 -20.49 -7.78
N GLY A 193 15.39 -20.50 -7.12
CA GLY A 193 14.23 -19.66 -7.42
C GLY A 193 13.15 -19.87 -6.36
N PHE A 194 12.00 -19.22 -6.52
CA PHE A 194 10.86 -19.33 -5.62
C PHE A 194 9.57 -19.49 -6.43
N ALA A 195 8.87 -20.61 -6.23
CA ALA A 195 7.58 -20.88 -6.84
C ALA A 195 6.44 -20.72 -5.82
N ILE A 196 5.35 -20.09 -6.27
CA ILE A 196 4.20 -19.76 -5.45
C ILE A 196 2.94 -20.24 -6.18
N GLU A 197 2.11 -20.97 -5.46
CA GLU A 197 0.75 -21.34 -5.83
C GLU A 197 -0.21 -20.51 -4.98
N PHE A 198 -1.13 -19.81 -5.63
CA PHE A 198 -2.16 -19.04 -4.98
C PHE A 198 -3.39 -19.92 -4.76
N LYS A 199 -4.16 -19.62 -3.73
CA LYS A 199 -5.48 -20.23 -3.50
C LYS A 199 -6.47 -19.14 -3.11
N SER A 200 -7.75 -19.33 -3.43
CA SER A 200 -8.80 -18.44 -2.91
C SER A 200 -8.86 -18.55 -1.38
N PRO A 201 -9.00 -17.43 -0.65
CA PRO A 201 -9.21 -17.41 0.81
C PRO A 201 -10.44 -18.18 1.28
N LYS A 202 -11.41 -18.44 0.38
CA LYS A 202 -12.63 -19.22 0.67
C LYS A 202 -12.50 -20.70 0.30
N GLY A 203 -11.37 -21.12 -0.28
CA GLY A 203 -11.13 -22.49 -0.69
C GLY A 203 -10.66 -23.38 0.46
N THR A 204 -10.60 -24.69 0.23
CA THR A 204 -10.13 -25.68 1.23
C THR A 204 -8.61 -25.66 1.44
N GLY A 205 -7.86 -24.84 0.68
CA GLY A 205 -6.39 -24.77 0.72
C GLY A 205 -5.69 -26.02 0.15
N VAL A 206 -6.44 -26.96 -0.43
CA VAL A 206 -5.91 -28.24 -0.93
C VAL A 206 -5.30 -28.06 -2.32
N ILE A 207 -4.05 -28.50 -2.48
CA ILE A 207 -3.41 -28.62 -3.79
C ILE A 207 -3.84 -29.93 -4.47
N SER A 208 -4.06 -29.87 -5.78
CA SER A 208 -4.27 -31.03 -6.62
C SER A 208 -3.00 -31.89 -6.72
N GLU A 209 -3.17 -33.16 -7.10
CA GLU A 209 -2.05 -34.09 -7.31
C GLU A 209 -1.03 -33.54 -8.34
N ASN A 210 -1.52 -32.91 -9.42
CA ASN A 210 -0.66 -32.31 -10.43
C ASN A 210 0.17 -31.13 -9.89
N GLN A 211 -0.41 -30.29 -9.02
CA GLN A 211 0.31 -29.20 -8.35
C GLN A 211 1.37 -29.76 -7.40
N ASP A 212 1.06 -30.80 -6.63
CA ASP A 212 2.04 -31.42 -5.74
C ASP A 212 3.21 -32.06 -6.51
N ILE A 213 2.94 -32.74 -7.63
CA ILE A 213 3.98 -33.29 -8.52
C ILE A 213 4.93 -32.18 -8.99
N TRP A 214 4.39 -31.03 -9.41
CA TRP A 214 5.19 -29.88 -9.84
C TRP A 214 6.06 -29.34 -8.70
N PHE A 215 5.47 -29.17 -7.52
CA PHE A 215 6.16 -28.68 -6.35
C PHE A 215 7.30 -29.62 -5.91
N ARG A 216 7.09 -30.94 -5.96
CA ARG A 216 8.15 -31.93 -5.70
C ARG A 216 9.31 -31.80 -6.69
N LYS A 217 9.02 -31.61 -7.99
CA LYS A 217 10.05 -31.42 -9.02
C LYS A 217 10.86 -30.15 -8.76
N LEU A 218 10.19 -29.03 -8.48
CA LEU A 218 10.82 -27.74 -8.20
C LEU A 218 11.68 -27.80 -6.94
N ARG A 219 11.18 -28.38 -5.85
CA ARG A 219 11.99 -28.63 -4.64
C ARG A 219 13.22 -29.49 -4.94
N GLY A 220 13.04 -30.56 -5.75
CA GLY A 220 14.13 -31.45 -6.14
C GLY A 220 15.27 -30.77 -6.90
N ILE A 221 14.97 -29.72 -7.67
CA ILE A 221 15.99 -28.91 -8.37
C ILE A 221 16.50 -27.72 -7.56
N GLY A 222 15.98 -27.50 -6.34
CA GLY A 222 16.46 -26.51 -5.38
C GLY A 222 15.65 -25.21 -5.33
N TYR A 223 14.39 -25.21 -5.76
CA TYR A 223 13.50 -24.05 -5.61
C TYR A 223 12.85 -24.05 -4.24
N MET A 224 12.63 -22.85 -3.71
CA MET A 224 11.68 -22.65 -2.62
C MET A 224 10.26 -22.79 -3.19
N THR A 225 9.33 -23.35 -2.42
CA THR A 225 7.93 -23.50 -2.85
C THR A 225 6.98 -23.05 -1.74
N MET A 226 5.88 -22.40 -2.10
CA MET A 226 4.83 -21.99 -1.15
C MET A 226 3.45 -22.14 -1.79
N VAL A 227 2.47 -22.53 -0.98
CA VAL A 227 1.04 -22.38 -1.30
C VAL A 227 0.51 -21.31 -0.35
N SER A 228 -0.23 -20.33 -0.87
CA SER A 228 -0.76 -19.25 -0.05
C SER A 228 -2.09 -18.72 -0.56
N ASP A 229 -3.00 -18.47 0.35
CA ASP A 229 -4.27 -17.77 0.18
C ASP A 229 -4.25 -16.38 0.83
N ASP A 230 -3.15 -16.03 1.51
CA ASP A 230 -3.02 -14.81 2.27
C ASP A 230 -1.97 -13.90 1.64
N LEU A 231 -2.39 -12.68 1.37
CA LEU A 231 -1.60 -11.65 0.72
C LEU A 231 -0.42 -11.18 1.59
N VAL A 232 -0.67 -10.89 2.86
CA VAL A 232 0.33 -10.40 3.81
C VAL A 232 1.41 -11.45 4.05
N LYS A 233 1.00 -12.69 4.29
CA LYS A 233 1.88 -13.85 4.47
C LYS A 233 2.76 -14.07 3.25
N THR A 234 2.19 -13.93 2.05
CA THR A 234 2.94 -14.07 0.80
C THR A 234 3.98 -12.95 0.66
N CYS A 235 3.60 -11.69 0.91
CA CYS A 235 4.53 -10.56 0.91
C CYS A 235 5.67 -10.73 1.91
N ILE A 236 5.36 -11.14 3.16
CA ILE A 236 6.37 -11.44 4.19
C ILE A 236 7.34 -12.50 3.67
N ARG A 237 6.82 -13.59 3.10
CA ARG A 237 7.67 -14.68 2.61
C ARG A 237 8.54 -14.27 1.42
N ILE A 238 8.03 -13.41 0.53
CA ILE A 238 8.83 -12.81 -0.55
C ILE A 238 9.94 -11.95 0.03
N ASN A 239 9.65 -11.12 1.03
CA ASN A 239 10.66 -10.29 1.70
C ASN A 239 11.75 -11.15 2.36
N GLU A 240 11.34 -12.21 3.07
CA GLU A 240 12.26 -13.20 3.63
C GLU A 240 13.15 -13.80 2.54
N TYR A 241 12.57 -14.22 1.41
CA TYR A 241 13.29 -14.80 0.29
C TYR A 241 14.37 -13.86 -0.27
N PHE A 242 14.00 -12.61 -0.59
CA PHE A 242 14.94 -11.61 -1.11
C PHE A 242 15.95 -11.12 -0.06
N SER A 243 15.67 -11.30 1.24
CA SER A 243 16.62 -11.00 2.31
C SER A 243 17.75 -12.03 2.44
N LEU A 244 17.61 -13.22 1.83
CA LEU A 244 18.62 -14.30 1.84
C LEU A 244 19.88 -13.98 1.01
N LYS A 245 20.23 -12.70 0.79
CA LYS A 245 21.37 -12.27 -0.02
C LYS A 245 22.60 -13.11 0.28
N LYS A 246 23.17 -13.71 -0.78
CA LYS A 246 24.39 -14.49 -0.72
C LYS A 246 25.49 -13.67 -0.02
N THR A 247 26.10 -14.25 1.01
CA THR A 247 27.48 -13.96 1.36
C THR A 247 28.31 -14.18 0.10
N VAL A 248 28.64 -13.11 -0.61
CA VAL A 248 29.54 -13.20 -1.76
C VAL A 248 30.89 -13.64 -1.19
N ARG A 249 31.25 -14.92 -1.33
CA ARG A 249 32.66 -15.30 -1.28
C ARG A 249 33.34 -14.43 -2.34
N LYS A 250 34.24 -13.54 -1.90
CA LYS A 250 35.19 -12.84 -2.78
C LYS A 250 36.02 -13.92 -3.50
N THR A 251 35.50 -14.47 -4.58
CA THR A 251 36.32 -15.16 -5.56
C THR A 251 36.68 -14.11 -6.59
N ILE A 252 37.95 -13.69 -6.53
CA ILE A 252 38.60 -12.90 -7.56
C ILE A 252 38.43 -13.67 -8.87
N VAL A 253 37.58 -13.17 -9.77
CA VAL A 253 37.56 -13.63 -11.16
C VAL A 253 38.18 -12.54 -12.00
N LYS A 254 39.41 -12.79 -12.42
CA LYS A 254 40.11 -12.05 -13.48
C LYS A 254 39.24 -12.07 -14.75
N ASN A 255 39.08 -10.90 -15.35
CA ASN A 255 38.76 -10.62 -16.76
C ASN A 255 38.17 -11.76 -17.60
N ALA A 256 36.89 -11.61 -17.94
CA ALA A 256 36.36 -12.10 -19.21
C ALA A 256 35.54 -10.97 -19.84
N VAL A 257 36.13 -10.31 -20.83
CA VAL A 257 35.43 -9.47 -21.80
C VAL A 257 34.51 -10.41 -22.59
N CYS A 258 33.21 -10.11 -22.63
CA CYS A 258 32.29 -10.75 -23.56
C CYS A 258 31.59 -9.67 -24.37
N ASP A 259 31.84 -9.70 -25.67
CA ASP A 259 31.35 -8.80 -26.69
C ASP A 259 29.81 -8.78 -26.75
N VAL A 260 29.24 -7.60 -26.55
CA VAL A 260 27.85 -7.35 -26.92
C VAL A 260 27.79 -7.11 -28.43
N LYS A 261 27.55 -8.18 -29.20
CA LYS A 261 27.06 -8.02 -30.58
C LYS A 261 25.65 -7.43 -30.50
N THR A 262 25.53 -6.15 -30.81
CA THR A 262 24.25 -5.45 -30.93
C THR A 262 23.45 -6.03 -32.10
N TYR A 263 22.36 -6.73 -31.79
CA TYR A 263 21.36 -7.11 -32.78
C TYR A 263 20.46 -5.91 -33.05
N ARG A 264 20.59 -5.29 -34.24
CA ARG A 264 19.62 -4.32 -34.76
C ARG A 264 18.70 -5.05 -35.73
N PRO A 265 17.39 -5.22 -35.44
CA PRO A 265 16.48 -5.78 -36.43
C PRO A 265 16.34 -4.78 -37.60
N ARG A 266 16.63 -5.24 -38.82
CA ARG A 266 16.25 -4.52 -40.04
C ARG A 266 14.75 -4.73 -40.25
N PHE A 267 13.97 -3.67 -40.04
CA PHE A 267 12.59 -3.62 -40.48
C PHE A 267 12.59 -3.56 -42.01
N ASN A 268 12.02 -4.56 -42.68
CA ASN A 268 11.81 -4.55 -44.13
C ASN A 268 10.31 -4.45 -44.40
N PRO A 269 9.76 -3.26 -44.68
CA PRO A 269 8.34 -3.09 -44.96
C PRO A 269 8.10 -3.44 -46.42
N GLY A 270 7.87 -4.72 -46.71
CA GLY A 270 7.62 -5.14 -48.08
C GLY A 270 7.62 -6.64 -48.26
N LYS A 271 6.52 -7.28 -47.88
CA LYS A 271 5.78 -8.28 -48.67
C LYS A 271 4.64 -8.82 -47.81
N PHE A 272 3.47 -8.85 -48.43
CA PHE A 272 2.19 -9.34 -47.96
C PHE A 272 2.27 -10.71 -47.27
#